data_AF-A0A4C1SZH5-F1
#
_entry.id   AF-A0A4C1SZH5-F1
#
_cell.length_a   1.000
_cell.length_b   1.000
_cell.length_c   1.000
_cell.angle_alpha   90.00
_cell.angle_beta   90.00
_cell.angle_gamma   90.00
#
_symmetry.space_group_name_H-M   'P 1'
#
loop_
_entity.id
_entity.type
_entity.pdbx_description
1 polymer ?
#
loop_
_entity_poly.entity_id
_entity_poly.type
_entity_poly.pdbx_seq_one_letter_code
_entity_poly.pdbx_strand_id
1 'polypeptide(L)'
;MVNNVRNGYIANAQTLTGHGGFAQYLNRFKLKDSPYCACARDKVQDILHVLEECPIFARERADTEAGTGVIVARHDFPGLLSDRKSREIFLRFCERVTRHRNVVNRSKVYIVNNYG
;
A
#
# COMPACT_ATOMS: atom_id res chain seq x y z
N MET A 1 11.22 11.16 -18.96
CA MET A 1 11.08 11.36 -17.49
C MET A 1 9.63 11.57 -17.01
N VAL A 2 8.64 11.72 -17.90
CA VAL A 2 7.23 12.02 -17.53
C VAL A 2 6.37 10.77 -17.25
N ASN A 3 6.80 9.59 -17.73
CA ASN A 3 6.04 8.33 -17.60
C ASN A 3 6.13 7.68 -16.20
N ASN A 4 7.21 7.96 -15.46
CA ASN A 4 7.42 7.38 -14.13
C ASN A 4 6.55 8.07 -13.06
N VAL A 5 6.33 9.38 -13.24
CA VAL A 5 5.52 10.21 -12.35
C VAL A 5 4.04 9.84 -12.44
N ARG A 6 3.50 9.56 -13.63
CA ARG A 6 2.09 9.15 -13.82
C ARG A 6 1.78 7.77 -13.24
N ASN A 7 2.74 6.85 -13.26
CA ASN A 7 2.57 5.48 -12.75
C ASN A 7 2.53 5.44 -11.21
N GLY A 8 3.29 6.31 -10.54
CA GLY A 8 3.27 6.46 -9.09
C GLY A 8 1.94 6.98 -8.54
N TYR A 9 1.31 7.96 -9.21
CA TYR A 9 0.02 8.52 -8.76
C TYR A 9 -1.13 7.50 -8.75
N ILE A 10 -1.19 6.62 -9.75
CA ILE A 10 -2.23 5.58 -9.85
C ILE A 10 -2.03 4.52 -8.75
N ALA A 11 -0.78 4.09 -8.52
CA ALA A 11 -0.46 3.14 -7.46
C ALA A 11 -0.87 3.67 -6.08
N ASN A 12 -0.59 4.95 -5.80
CA ASN A 12 -0.93 5.61 -4.55
C ASN A 12 -2.45 5.73 -4.32
N ALA A 13 -3.20 6.11 -5.36
CA ALA A 13 -4.66 6.18 -5.29
C ALA A 13 -5.28 4.80 -5.02
N GLN A 14 -4.72 3.74 -5.62
CA GLN A 14 -5.16 2.37 -5.40
C GLN A 14 -4.86 1.90 -3.97
N THR A 15 -3.69 2.22 -3.41
CA THR A 15 -3.36 1.93 -2.00
C THR A 15 -4.39 2.54 -1.06
N LEU A 16 -4.62 3.85 -1.18
CA LEU A 16 -5.44 4.61 -0.22
C LEU A 16 -6.94 4.30 -0.32
N THR A 17 -7.37 3.69 -1.42
CA THR A 17 -8.75 3.23 -1.61
C THR A 17 -8.91 1.72 -1.44
N GLY A 18 -7.82 0.98 -1.19
CA GLY A 18 -7.85 -0.45 -0.94
C GLY A 18 -8.07 -1.28 -2.20
N HIS A 19 -7.78 -0.70 -3.36
CA HIS A 19 -7.83 -1.35 -4.65
C HIS A 19 -6.47 -1.98 -4.99
N GLY A 20 -6.48 -2.93 -5.94
CA GLY A 20 -5.27 -3.56 -6.44
C GLY A 20 -4.99 -4.92 -5.80
N GLY A 21 -3.73 -5.24 -5.53
CA GLY A 21 -3.32 -6.57 -5.10
C GLY A 21 -3.56 -6.92 -3.64
N PHE A 22 -4.44 -6.23 -2.91
CA PHE A 22 -4.79 -6.60 -1.55
C PHE A 22 -5.72 -7.81 -1.52
N ALA A 23 -5.46 -8.76 -0.61
CA ALA A 23 -6.20 -10.02 -0.57
C ALA A 23 -7.71 -9.80 -0.32
N GLN A 24 -8.09 -8.84 0.54
CA GLN A 24 -9.48 -8.48 0.74
C GLN A 24 -10.17 -8.04 -0.57
N TYR A 25 -9.50 -7.17 -1.33
CA TYR A 25 -10.02 -6.68 -2.61
C TYR A 25 -10.14 -7.81 -3.64
N LEU A 26 -9.08 -8.60 -3.82
CA LEU A 26 -9.08 -9.72 -4.76
C LEU A 26 -10.13 -10.78 -4.40
N ASN A 27 -10.32 -11.06 -3.11
CA ASN A 27 -11.33 -12.00 -2.63
C ASN A 27 -12.75 -11.52 -2.91
N ARG A 28 -13.03 -10.23 -2.75
CA ARG A 28 -14.33 -9.62 -3.12
C ARG A 28 -14.71 -9.88 -4.58
N PHE A 29 -13.72 -9.91 -5.48
CA PHE A 29 -13.91 -10.22 -6.91
C PHE A 29 -13.69 -11.70 -7.26
N LYS A 30 -13.56 -12.58 -6.26
CA LYS A 30 -13.33 -14.02 -6.44
C LYS A 30 -12.05 -14.34 -7.22
N LEU A 31 -11.06 -13.44 -7.18
CA LEU A 31 -9.73 -13.63 -7.78
C LEU A 31 -8.72 -14.25 -6.81
N LYS A 32 -9.09 -14.38 -5.53
CA LYS A 32 -8.31 -15.04 -4.48
C LYS A 32 -9.25 -15.75 -3.50
N ASP A 33 -8.87 -16.94 -3.06
CA ASP A 33 -9.73 -17.78 -2.22
C ASP A 33 -9.93 -17.24 -0.79
N SER A 34 -9.01 -16.39 -0.32
CA SER A 34 -9.00 -15.89 1.05
C SER A 34 -8.67 -14.40 1.11
N PRO A 35 -9.35 -13.62 1.99
CA PRO A 35 -9.07 -12.21 2.22
C PRO A 35 -7.89 -11.98 3.19
N TYR A 36 -7.34 -13.05 3.80
CA TYR A 36 -6.38 -12.93 4.89
C TYR A 36 -4.96 -12.60 4.42
N CYS A 37 -4.24 -11.88 5.28
CA CYS A 37 -2.86 -11.51 5.08
C CYS A 37 -1.93 -12.70 5.32
N ALA A 38 -0.78 -12.72 4.66
CA ALA A 38 0.22 -13.76 4.88
C ALA A 38 0.87 -13.68 6.28
N CYS A 39 0.74 -12.55 6.99
CA CYS A 39 1.32 -12.40 8.33
C CYS A 39 0.57 -13.18 9.42
N ALA A 40 -0.73 -13.42 9.25
CA ALA A 40 -1.57 -14.08 10.23
C ALA A 40 -2.88 -14.58 9.58
N ARG A 41 -3.38 -15.73 10.04
CA ARG A 41 -4.55 -16.40 9.44
C ARG A 41 -5.89 -15.70 9.73
N ASP A 42 -5.94 -14.85 10.73
CA ASP A 42 -7.12 -14.13 11.22
C ASP A 42 -7.12 -12.64 10.84
N LYS A 43 -6.03 -12.13 10.26
CA LYS A 43 -5.91 -10.73 9.86
C LYS A 43 -6.32 -10.55 8.41
N VAL A 44 -7.43 -9.85 8.18
CA VAL A 44 -7.84 -9.43 6.82
C VAL A 44 -6.80 -8.47 6.25
N GLN A 45 -6.40 -8.68 5.00
CA GLN A 45 -5.44 -7.80 4.33
C GLN A 45 -6.16 -6.60 3.71
N ASP A 46 -6.65 -5.72 4.57
CA ASP A 46 -7.13 -4.40 4.19
C ASP A 46 -6.00 -3.35 4.28
N ILE A 47 -6.31 -2.11 3.93
CA ILE A 47 -5.33 -1.01 3.94
C ILE A 47 -4.83 -0.71 5.35
N LEU A 48 -5.74 -0.66 6.32
CA LEU A 48 -5.41 -0.22 7.69
C LEU A 48 -4.49 -1.25 8.33
N HIS A 49 -4.82 -2.54 8.21
CA HIS A 49 -3.94 -3.61 8.61
C HIS A 49 -2.58 -3.48 7.94
N VAL A 50 -2.53 -3.31 6.62
CA VAL A 50 -1.27 -3.29 5.89
C VAL A 50 -0.39 -2.09 6.25
N LEU A 51 -0.98 -0.90 6.36
CA LEU A 51 -0.26 0.34 6.63
C LEU A 51 0.08 0.51 8.10
N GLU A 52 -0.81 0.14 9.02
CA GLU A 52 -0.72 0.50 10.46
C GLU A 52 -0.25 -0.68 11.31
N GLU A 53 -0.65 -1.92 10.99
CA GLU A 53 -0.45 -3.07 11.89
C GLU A 53 0.54 -4.12 11.36
N CYS A 54 0.63 -4.28 10.03
CA CYS A 54 1.20 -5.48 9.44
C CYS A 54 2.69 -5.60 9.75
N PRO A 55 3.14 -6.68 10.38
CA PRO A 55 4.54 -6.83 10.77
C PRO A 55 5.47 -6.95 9.57
N ILE A 56 4.96 -7.36 8.40
CA ILE A 56 5.74 -7.44 7.16
C ILE A 56 6.29 -6.06 6.75
N PHE A 57 5.58 -4.99 7.10
CA PHE A 57 5.93 -3.60 6.74
C PHE A 57 6.35 -2.77 7.96
N ALA A 58 6.65 -3.42 9.10
CA ALA A 58 6.98 -2.71 10.34
C ALA A 58 8.20 -1.81 10.19
N ARG A 59 9.21 -2.26 9.44
CA ARG A 59 10.42 -1.46 9.20
C ARG A 59 10.12 -0.24 8.33
N GLU A 60 9.47 -0.43 7.19
CA GLU A 60 9.16 0.67 6.28
C GLU A 60 8.19 1.68 6.89
N ARG A 61 7.27 1.23 7.76
CA ARG A 61 6.43 2.10 8.57
C ARG A 61 7.27 2.91 9.56
N ALA A 62 8.13 2.27 10.35
CA ALA A 62 9.00 2.98 11.30
C ALA A 62 9.92 4.00 10.61
N ASP A 63 10.49 3.65 9.45
CA ASP A 63 11.30 4.58 8.64
C ASP A 63 10.46 5.78 8.13
N THR A 64 9.19 5.55 7.82
CA THR A 64 8.25 6.60 7.41
C THR A 64 7.95 7.53 8.57
N GLU A 65 7.59 6.98 9.73
CA GLU A 65 7.28 7.73 10.96
C GLU A 65 8.47 8.56 11.42
N ALA A 66 9.69 8.00 11.37
CA ALA A 66 10.91 8.74 11.68
C ALA A 66 11.18 9.87 10.66
N GLY A 67 10.86 9.66 9.39
CA GLY A 67 11.06 10.63 8.32
C GLY A 67 10.06 11.79 8.31
N THR A 68 8.82 11.53 8.75
CA THR A 68 7.72 12.51 8.80
C THR A 68 7.55 13.13 10.19
N GLY A 69 7.96 12.43 11.26
CA GLY A 69 7.62 12.78 12.64
C GLY A 69 6.15 12.52 12.98
N VAL A 70 5.43 11.78 12.15
CA VAL A 70 3.99 11.51 12.27
C VAL A 70 3.75 10.02 12.24
N ILE A 71 2.91 9.51 13.16
CA ILE A 71 2.56 8.09 13.25
C ILE A 71 1.77 7.68 12.01
N VAL A 72 2.02 6.47 11.49
CA VAL A 72 1.21 5.93 10.39
C VAL A 72 0.00 5.23 10.99
N ALA A 73 -1.01 6.04 11.30
CA ALA A 73 -2.31 5.60 11.77
C ALA A 73 -3.42 6.41 11.08
N ARG A 74 -4.61 5.83 10.91
CA ARG A 74 -5.71 6.45 10.17
C ARG A 74 -6.03 7.89 10.60
N HIS A 75 -5.95 8.16 11.91
CA HIS A 75 -6.24 9.46 12.49
C HIS A 75 -5.18 10.52 12.14
N ASP A 76 -3.95 10.08 11.85
CA ASP A 76 -2.80 10.94 11.53
C ASP A 76 -2.55 11.11 10.03
N PHE A 77 -3.37 10.47 9.18
CA PHE A 77 -3.27 10.63 7.73
C PHE A 77 -3.35 12.09 7.27
N PRO A 78 -4.20 12.97 7.86
CA PRO A 78 -4.16 14.40 7.55
C PRO A 78 -2.77 15.01 7.80
N GLY A 79 -2.09 14.61 8.87
CA GLY A 79 -0.72 15.03 9.18
C GLY A 79 0.28 14.55 8.13
N LEU A 80 0.24 13.26 7.77
CA LEU A 80 1.10 12.68 6.73
C LEU A 80 0.90 13.31 5.34
N LEU A 81 -0.30 13.82 5.06
CA LEU A 81 -0.64 14.44 3.78
C LEU A 81 -0.52 15.96 3.80
N SER A 82 -0.27 16.59 4.95
CA SER A 82 -0.33 18.04 5.13
C SER A 82 0.75 18.79 4.36
N ASP A 83 2.02 18.45 4.58
CA ASP A 83 3.16 19.09 3.92
C ASP A 83 3.76 18.21 2.82
N ARG A 84 4.49 18.85 1.89
CA ARG A 84 5.05 18.18 0.71
C ARG A 84 6.05 17.08 1.08
N LYS A 85 6.90 17.32 2.08
CA LYS A 85 7.96 16.36 2.46
C LYS A 85 7.34 15.11 3.07
N SER A 86 6.44 15.27 4.04
CA SER A 86 5.76 14.14 4.67
C SER A 86 4.94 13.36 3.66
N ARG A 87 4.22 14.07 2.77
CA ARG A 87 3.45 13.45 1.70
C ARG A 87 4.33 12.62 0.77
N GLU A 88 5.47 13.16 0.32
CA GLU A 88 6.39 12.42 -0.55
C GLU A 88 6.96 11.16 0.13
N ILE A 89 7.29 11.22 1.42
CA ILE A 89 7.77 10.07 2.18
C ILE A 89 6.67 9.01 2.30
N PHE A 90 5.47 9.42 2.73
CA PHE A 90 4.34 8.53 2.93
C PHE A 90 3.86 7.88 1.62
N LEU A 91 3.85 8.62 0.51
CA LEU A 91 3.49 8.07 -0.80
C LEU A 91 4.51 7.04 -1.29
N ARG A 92 5.82 7.23 -1.03
CA ARG A 92 6.82 6.19 -1.32
C ARG A 92 6.61 4.92 -0.51
N PHE A 93 6.16 5.05 0.74
CA PHE A 93 5.77 3.91 1.56
C PHE A 93 4.56 3.17 0.95
N CYS A 94 3.51 3.89 0.57
CA CYS A 94 2.32 3.34 -0.11
C CYS A 94 2.68 2.58 -1.40
N GLU A 95 3.58 3.14 -2.21
CA GLU A 95 4.07 2.50 -3.43
C GLU A 95 4.79 1.17 -3.15
N ARG A 96 5.68 1.14 -2.16
CA ARG A 96 6.41 -0.08 -1.75
C ARG A 96 5.47 -1.17 -1.27
N VAL A 97 4.52 -0.81 -0.41
CA VAL A 97 3.47 -1.71 0.10
C VAL A 97 2.71 -2.34 -1.05
N THR A 98 2.24 -1.51 -1.97
CA THR A 98 1.40 -1.90 -3.10
C THR A 98 2.14 -2.83 -4.04
N ARG A 99 3.36 -2.45 -4.44
CA ARG A 99 4.24 -3.28 -5.27
C ARG A 99 4.47 -4.66 -4.64
N HIS A 100 4.80 -4.69 -3.35
CA HIS A 100 5.02 -5.95 -2.64
C HIS A 100 3.75 -6.81 -2.64
N ARG A 101 2.58 -6.24 -2.29
CA ARG A 101 1.31 -6.99 -2.25
C ARG A 101 0.88 -7.49 -3.63
N ASN A 102 1.08 -6.70 -4.68
CA ASN A 102 0.78 -7.13 -6.05
C ASN A 102 1.57 -8.38 -6.45
N VAL A 103 2.87 -8.40 -6.15
CA VAL A 103 3.74 -9.55 -6.44
C VAL A 103 3.32 -10.76 -5.62
N VAL A 104 3.20 -10.61 -4.29
CA VAL A 104 2.90 -11.73 -3.38
C VAL A 104 1.51 -12.32 -3.64
N ASN A 105 0.51 -11.48 -3.93
CA ASN A 105 -0.83 -11.94 -4.21
C ASN A 105 -1.09 -12.25 -5.69
N ARG A 106 -0.05 -12.21 -6.53
CA ARG A 106 -0.13 -12.49 -7.98
C ARG A 106 -1.23 -11.67 -8.67
N SER A 107 -1.39 -10.42 -8.25
CA SER A 107 -2.39 -9.53 -8.81
C SER A 107 -1.99 -9.17 -10.24
N LYS A 108 -2.77 -9.63 -11.21
CA LYS A 108 -2.60 -9.27 -12.63
C LYS A 108 -2.92 -7.79 -12.91
N VAL A 109 -3.54 -7.10 -11.95
CA VAL A 109 -4.00 -5.71 -12.06
C VAL A 109 -2.85 -4.72 -12.32
N TYR A 110 -1.59 -5.08 -12.05
CA TYR A 110 -0.41 -4.23 -12.27
C TYR A 110 0.53 -4.66 -13.40
N ILE A 111 0.25 -5.77 -14.11
CA ILE A 111 1.13 -6.25 -15.19
C ILE A 111 0.92 -5.47 -16.51
N VAL A 112 0.00 -4.50 -16.56
CA VAL A 112 -0.29 -3.76 -17.81
C VAL A 112 0.60 -2.52 -18.01
N ASN A 113 1.44 -2.11 -17.04
CA ASN A 113 2.27 -0.90 -17.17
C ASN A 113 3.79 -1.14 -17.18
N ASN A 114 4.24 -2.37 -17.43
CA ASN A 114 5.61 -2.62 -17.87
C ASN A 114 5.52 -3.74 -18.90
N TYR A 115 5.62 -3.41 -20.18
CA TYR A 115 6.30 -4.12 -21.28
C TYR A 115 5.82 -3.47 -22.59
N GLY A 116 6.71 -2.69 -23.20
CA GLY A 116 6.49 -1.85 -24.38
C GLY A 116 7.40 -0.64 -24.32
#